data_AF-A0A1H9LGI8-F1
#
_entry.id   AF-A0A1H9LGI8-F1
#
_cell.length_a   1.000
_cell.length_b   1.000
_cell.length_c   1.000
_cell.angle_alpha   90.00
_cell.angle_beta   90.00
_cell.angle_gamma   90.00
#
_symmetry.space_group_name_H-M   'P 1'
#
loop_
_entity.id
_entity.type
_entity.pdbx_description
1 polymer ?
#
loop_
_entity_poly.entity_id
_entity_poly.type
_entity_poly.pdbx_seq_one_letter_code
_entity_poly.pdbx_strand_id
1 'polypeptide(L)' 'MCADIADQADAEAEQHLNAALAKRVRPEPASTTCLNGDCGEPSVPSKSYCCCECREDAEKIARAKVFNRH' A
#
# COMPACT_ATOMS: atom_id res chain seq x y z
N MET A 1 2.47 20.50 35.25
CA MET A 1 2.75 19.05 35.25
C MET A 1 3.93 18.83 34.32
N CYS A 2 4.97 18.14 34.77
CA CYS A 2 6.15 17.84 33.95
C CYS A 2 5.85 16.62 33.09
N ALA A 3 6.20 16.69 31.80
CA ALA A 3 6.09 15.54 30.90
C ALA A 3 6.99 14.41 31.41
N ASP A 4 6.44 13.22 31.59
CA ASP A 4 7.19 12.02 31.91
C ASP A 4 7.54 11.23 30.64
N ILE A 5 8.12 10.05 30.84
CA ILE A 5 8.53 9.17 29.73
C ILE A 5 7.31 8.71 28.92
N ALA A 6 6.15 8.52 29.55
CA ALA A 6 4.94 8.12 28.87
C ALA A 6 4.40 9.27 28.01
N ASP A 7 4.37 10.50 28.54
CA ASP A 7 3.95 11.68 27.78
C ASP A 7 4.80 11.88 26.51
N GLN A 8 6.11 11.64 26.61
CA GLN A 8 7.01 11.76 25.48
C GLN A 8 6.82 10.63 24.45
N ALA A 9 6.60 9.40 24.90
CA ALA A 9 6.32 8.26 24.02
C ALA A 9 5.00 8.45 23.26
N ASP A 10 3.96 8.97 23.92
CA ASP A 10 2.67 9.27 23.30
C ASP A 10 2.81 10.37 22.23
N ALA A 11 3.56 11.43 22.54
CA ALA A 11 3.84 12.50 21.57
C ALA A 11 4.58 11.98 20.33
N GLU A 12 5.55 11.08 20.51
CA GLU A 12 6.27 10.44 19.39
C GLU A 12 5.32 9.55 18.58
N ALA A 13 4.49 8.73 19.24
CA ALA A 13 3.51 7.88 18.58
C ALA A 13 2.51 8.68 17.74
N GLU A 14 1.99 9.78 18.27
CA GLU A 14 1.10 10.70 17.55
C GLU A 14 1.78 11.34 16.35
N GLN A 15 3.04 11.78 16.48
CA GLN A 15 3.80 12.34 15.37
C GLN A 15 3.97 11.31 14.24
N HIS A 16 4.36 10.07 14.58
CA HIS A 16 4.51 8.99 13.60
C HIS A 16 3.19 8.65 12.91
N LEU A 17 2.10 8.55 13.67
CA LEU A 17 0.77 8.25 13.14
C LEU A 17 0.31 9.36 12.17
N ASN A 18 0.41 10.61 12.58
CA ASN A 18 0.00 11.76 11.77
C ASN A 18 0.84 11.86 10.48
N ALA A 19 2.15 11.61 10.56
CA ALA A 19 3.01 11.56 9.39
C ALA A 19 2.62 10.43 8.41
N ALA A 20 2.25 9.25 8.92
CA ALA A 20 1.80 8.13 8.11
C ALA A 20 0.45 8.42 7.43
N LEU A 21 -0.50 9.00 8.17
CA LEU A 21 -1.80 9.40 7.64
C LEU A 21 -1.67 10.47 6.55
N ALA A 22 -0.81 11.48 6.75
CA ALA A 22 -0.56 12.52 5.77
C ALA A 22 0.06 11.99 4.47
N LYS A 23 0.87 10.92 4.55
CA LYS A 23 1.51 10.27 3.39
C LYS A 23 0.65 9.20 2.72
N ARG A 24 -0.55 8.91 3.23
CA ARG A 24 -1.41 7.86 2.68
C ARG A 24 -1.85 8.23 1.26
N VAL A 25 -1.32 7.51 0.28
CA VAL A 25 -1.70 7.68 -1.13
C VAL A 25 -3.13 7.19 -1.32
N ARG A 26 -3.98 8.00 -1.99
CA ARG A 26 -5.32 7.57 -2.36
C ARG A 26 -5.22 6.40 -3.35
N PRO A 27 -6.04 5.35 -3.20
CA PRO A 27 -6.03 4.24 -4.15
C PRO A 27 -6.37 4.77 -5.54
N GLU A 28 -5.65 4.28 -6.54
CA GLU A 28 -5.96 4.56 -7.94
C GLU A 28 -7.33 3.97 -8.30
N PRO A 29 -8.04 4.56 -9.27
CA PRO A 29 -9.29 4.00 -9.76
C PRO A 29 -9.08 2.58 -10.31
N ALA A 30 -10.14 1.78 -10.27
CA ALA A 30 -10.10 0.40 -10.79
C ALA A 30 -9.78 0.40 -12.30
N SER A 31 -8.80 -0.42 -12.70
CA SER A 31 -8.44 -0.58 -14.11
C SER A 31 -9.40 -1.53 -14.82
N THR A 32 -9.81 -1.21 -16.04
CA THR A 32 -10.62 -2.10 -16.89
C THR A 32 -9.86 -3.34 -17.38
N THR A 33 -8.52 -3.26 -17.39
CA THR A 33 -7.62 -4.34 -17.83
C THR A 33 -6.74 -4.79 -16.67
N CYS A 34 -6.50 -6.09 -16.57
CA CYS A 34 -5.70 -6.69 -15.51
C CYS A 34 -4.31 -6.03 -15.43
N LEU A 35 -3.94 -5.56 -14.24
CA LEU A 35 -2.64 -4.92 -13.98
C LEU A 35 -1.50 -5.92 -13.79
N ASN A 36 -1.76 -7.22 -13.87
CA ASN A 36 -0.71 -8.24 -13.81
C ASN A 36 0.00 -8.36 -15.16
N GLY A 37 0.96 -7.45 -15.40
CA GLY A 37 1.91 -7.50 -16.51
C GLY A 37 1.29 -7.97 -17.84
N ASP A 38 1.70 -9.17 -18.27
CA ASP A 38 1.36 -9.74 -19.58
C ASP A 38 0.01 -10.47 -19.62
N CYS A 39 -0.81 -10.41 -18.56
CA CYS A 39 -2.08 -11.13 -18.48
C CYS A 39 -3.09 -10.65 -19.55
N GLY A 40 -3.27 -9.34 -19.71
CA GLY A 40 -4.12 -8.75 -20.75
C GLY A 40 -5.64 -9.02 -20.65
N GLU A 41 -6.09 -9.84 -19.69
CA GLU A 41 -7.51 -10.13 -19.48
C GLU A 41 -8.29 -8.93 -18.90
N PRO A 42 -9.61 -8.84 -19.13
CA PRO A 42 -10.44 -7.82 -18.51
C PRO A 42 -10.48 -8.00 -16.98
N SER A 43 -10.43 -6.90 -16.25
CA SER A 43 -10.58 -6.92 -14.80
C SER A 43 -12.01 -7.26 -14.38
N VAL A 44 -12.14 -7.83 -13.19
CA VAL A 44 -13.45 -7.97 -12.53
C VAL A 44 -14.01 -6.57 -12.21
N PRO A 45 -15.34 -6.35 -12.31
CA PRO A 45 -15.94 -5.06 -12.01
C PRO A 45 -15.50 -4.50 -10.65
N SER A 46 -15.13 -3.22 -10.61
CA SER A 46 -14.60 -2.52 -9.43
C SER A 46 -13.26 -3.05 -8.89
N LYS A 47 -12.55 -3.91 -9.64
CA LYS A 47 -11.20 -4.38 -9.33
C LYS A 47 -10.26 -4.06 -10.49
N SER A 48 -8.97 -4.19 -10.24
CA SER A 48 -7.92 -3.97 -11.25
C SER A 48 -7.25 -5.26 -11.74
N TYR A 49 -7.83 -6.42 -11.40
CA TYR A 49 -7.28 -7.74 -11.72
C TYR A 49 -8.41 -8.68 -12.17
N CYS A 50 -8.09 -9.63 -13.06
CA CYS A 50 -9.03 -10.65 -13.52
C CYS A 50 -9.29 -11.74 -12.46
N CYS A 51 -8.31 -12.02 -11.59
CA CYS A 51 -8.42 -13.04 -10.53
C CYS A 51 -7.51 -12.72 -9.32
N CYS A 52 -7.62 -13.53 -8.26
CA CYS A 52 -6.79 -13.40 -7.06
C CYS A 52 -5.31 -13.67 -7.32
N GLU A 53 -5.00 -14.69 -8.11
CA GLU A 53 -3.62 -15.08 -8.45
C GLU A 53 -2.87 -13.92 -9.11
N CYS A 54 -3.49 -13.26 -10.09
CA CYS A 54 -2.90 -12.12 -10.80
C CYS A 54 -2.62 -10.93 -9.87
N ARG A 55 -3.52 -10.66 -8.91
CA ARG A 55 -3.29 -9.64 -7.89
C ARG A 55 -2.08 -9.99 -7.04
N GLU A 56 -2.02 -11.23 -6.55
CA GLU A 56 -0.96 -11.68 -5.65
C GLU A 56 0.40 -11.71 -6.32
N ASP A 57 0.47 -12.09 -7.59
CA ASP A 57 1.72 -12.06 -8.35
C ASP A 57 2.18 -10.63 -8.61
N ALA A 58 1.27 -9.72 -8.96
CA ALA A 58 1.59 -8.30 -9.08
C ALA A 58 2.11 -7.72 -7.74
N GLU A 59 1.50 -8.09 -6.61
CA GLU A 59 1.96 -7.69 -5.27
C GLU A 59 3.34 -8.25 -4.92
N LYS A 60 3.61 -9.53 -5.22
CA LYS A 60 4.92 -10.16 -5.00
C LYS A 60 6.00 -9.45 -5.80
N ILE A 61 5.74 -9.15 -7.07
CA ILE A 61 6.67 -8.42 -7.95
C ILE A 61 6.91 -7.00 -7.41
N ALA A 62 5.85 -6.29 -7.02
CA ALA A 62 5.97 -4.95 -6.45
C ALA A 62 6.80 -4.95 -5.16
N ARG A 63 6.56 -5.91 -4.25
CA ARG A 63 7.36 -6.07 -3.03
C ARG A 63 8.82 -6.38 -3.36
N ALA A 64 9.06 -7.34 -4.26
CA ALA A 64 10.42 -7.69 -4.68
C ALA A 64 11.19 -6.49 -5.25
N LYS A 65 10.53 -5.59 -6.01
CA LYS A 65 11.16 -4.35 -6.51
C LYS A 65 11.55 -3.37 -5.40
N VAL A 66 10.83 -3.34 -4.29
CA VAL A 66 11.18 -2.49 -3.14
C VAL A 66 12.37 -3.08 -2.38
N PHE A 67 12.40 -4.40 -2.17
CA PHE A 67 13.45 -5.07 -1.41
C PHE A 67 14.76 -5.30 -2.20
N ASN A 68 14.68 -5.57 -3.50
CA ASN A 68 15.86 -5.78 -4.36
C ASN A 68 16.50 -4.47 -4.84
N ARG A 69 16.16 -3.33 -4.24
CA ARG A 69 16.71 -2.01 -4.57
C ARG A 69 17.95 -1.67 -3.72
N HIS A 70 18.79 -2.68 -3.49
CA HIS A 70 20.07 -2.61 -2.78
C HIS A 70 21.16 -3.20 -3.66
#